data_AF-A0A9B0WY05-F1
#
_entry.id   AF-A0A9B0WY05-F1
#
_cell.length_a   1.000
_cell.length_b   1.000
_cell.length_c   1.000
_cell.angle_alpha   90.00
_cell.angle_beta   90.00
_cell.angle_gamma   90.00
#
_symmetry.space_group_name_H-M   'P 1'
#
loop_
_entity.id
_entity.type
_entity.pdbx_description
1 polymer ?
#
loop_
_entity_poly.entity_id
_entity_poly.type
_entity_poly.pdbx_seq_one_letter_code
_entity_poly.pdbx_strand_id
1 'polypeptide(L)'
;MASSLVPGPRLISALGPGGELEAEKLPRKLRAELEAALEKQHQSGDSSPRRLVPFRLIRDLHQHLRKRDSTLYLHELLEGSEFYLPEVVKPPRNPELVARLEKIKIQLANEEYKRITRNVTCQDSRHGGTLSDLGKQVRSVKALVITIFNFIVTVVAAFACAYLGSQYIFTEMASRVLAALIVASVVGLAELYVMVRAMEGELGEL
;
A
#
# COMPACT_ATOMS: atom_id res chain seq x y z
N MET A 1 -5.79 -15.47 15.75
CA MET A 1 -6.12 -15.85 17.13
C MET A 1 -5.59 -17.25 17.36
N ALA A 2 -4.69 -17.46 18.33
CA ALA A 2 -4.20 -18.80 18.64
C ALA A 2 -5.35 -19.65 19.20
N SER A 3 -5.64 -20.78 18.56
CA SER A 3 -6.78 -21.65 18.93
C SER A 3 -6.40 -22.76 19.91
N SER A 4 -5.10 -23.02 20.08
CA SER A 4 -4.58 -24.16 20.83
C SER A 4 -3.25 -23.85 21.52
N LEU A 5 -2.96 -24.62 22.56
CA LEU A 5 -1.77 -24.57 23.40
C LEU A 5 -1.06 -25.94 23.33
N VAL A 6 0.26 -25.94 23.34
CA VAL A 6 1.08 -27.12 23.61
C VAL A 6 1.17 -27.29 25.13
N PRO A 7 0.64 -28.38 25.70
CA PRO A 7 0.61 -28.57 27.15
C PRO A 7 2.01 -28.74 27.71
N GLY A 8 2.31 -28.01 28.78
CA GLY A 8 3.57 -28.13 29.52
C GLY A 8 3.66 -29.43 30.32
N PRO A 9 4.85 -29.80 30.81
CA PRO A 9 5.06 -31.05 31.55
C PRO A 9 4.18 -31.13 32.81
N ARG A 10 3.94 -29.99 33.48
CA ARG A 10 3.09 -29.91 34.67
C ARG A 10 1.63 -30.21 34.39
N LEU A 11 1.08 -29.69 33.29
CA LEU A 11 -0.29 -30.01 32.87
C LEU A 11 -0.45 -31.50 32.56
N ILE A 12 0.56 -32.10 31.93
CA ILE A 12 0.56 -33.53 31.58
C ILE A 12 0.61 -34.38 32.85
N SER A 13 1.47 -34.05 33.82
CA SER A 13 1.55 -34.78 35.09
C SER A 13 0.32 -34.59 35.97
N ALA A 14 -0.28 -33.39 35.97
CA ALA A 14 -1.47 -33.10 36.77
C ALA A 14 -2.71 -33.88 36.30
N LEU A 15 -2.79 -34.23 35.01
CA LEU A 15 -3.89 -35.02 34.44
C LEU A 15 -3.63 -36.54 34.49
N GLY A 16 -2.40 -36.97 34.77
CA GLY A 16 -2.04 -38.38 34.88
C GLY A 16 -2.70 -39.09 36.08
N PRO A 17 -2.68 -40.43 36.13
CA PRO A 17 -3.20 -41.19 37.27
C PRO A 17 -2.42 -40.82 38.55
N GLY A 18 -3.14 -40.39 39.59
CA GLY A 18 -2.60 -39.84 40.85
C GLY A 18 -2.23 -38.36 40.82
N GLY A 19 -2.56 -37.63 39.75
CA GLY A 19 -2.23 -36.21 39.58
C GLY A 19 -3.12 -35.26 40.39
N GLU A 20 -2.66 -34.01 40.54
CA GLU A 20 -3.31 -32.95 41.34
C GLU A 20 -4.76 -32.67 40.90
N LEU A 21 -5.10 -32.92 39.63
CA LEU A 21 -6.45 -32.74 39.09
C LEU A 21 -7.40 -33.90 39.40
N GLU A 22 -6.90 -35.04 39.88
CA GLU A 22 -7.73 -36.16 40.34
C GLU A 22 -8.37 -35.87 41.70
N ALA A 23 -7.62 -35.24 42.61
CA ALA A 23 -8.10 -34.81 43.92
C ALA A 23 -9.30 -33.86 43.78
N GLU A 24 -9.28 -33.05 42.72
CA GLU A 24 -10.26 -32.00 42.44
C GLU A 24 -11.56 -32.51 41.80
N LYS A 25 -11.77 -33.85 41.65
CA LYS A 25 -13.01 -34.47 41.11
C LYS A 25 -13.58 -33.73 39.89
N LEU A 26 -12.78 -33.59 38.83
CA LEU A 26 -13.21 -32.96 37.57
C LEU A 26 -14.43 -33.66 36.96
N PRO A 27 -15.29 -32.95 36.20
CA PRO A 27 -16.35 -33.58 35.43
C PRO A 27 -15.76 -34.61 34.47
N ARG A 28 -16.30 -35.85 34.50
CA ARG A 28 -15.80 -36.97 33.67
C ARG A 28 -15.71 -36.63 32.17
N LYS A 29 -16.63 -35.80 31.68
CA LYS A 29 -16.65 -35.32 30.29
C LYS A 29 -15.43 -34.46 29.95
N LEU A 30 -15.14 -33.46 30.78
CA LEU A 30 -14.03 -32.54 30.57
C LEU A 30 -12.67 -33.23 30.71
N ARG A 31 -12.57 -34.17 31.65
CA ARG A 31 -11.37 -35.01 31.80
C ARG A 31 -11.12 -35.88 30.58
N ALA A 32 -12.14 -36.59 30.10
CA ALA A 32 -12.03 -37.41 28.89
C ALA A 32 -11.64 -36.58 27.66
N GLU A 33 -12.14 -35.35 27.53
CA GLU A 33 -11.78 -34.44 26.43
C GLU A 33 -10.33 -33.95 26.51
N LEU A 34 -9.81 -33.68 27.71
CA LEU A 34 -8.41 -33.30 27.94
C LEU A 34 -7.46 -34.47 27.68
N GLU A 35 -7.79 -35.67 28.18
CA GLU A 35 -7.01 -36.90 27.94
C GLU A 35 -6.99 -37.24 26.44
N ALA A 36 -8.14 -37.18 25.77
CA ALA A 36 -8.22 -37.37 24.32
C ALA A 36 -7.42 -36.32 23.53
N ALA A 37 -7.33 -35.07 24.01
CA ALA A 37 -6.52 -34.03 23.39
C ALA A 37 -5.01 -34.26 23.58
N LEU A 38 -4.61 -34.91 24.69
CA LEU A 38 -3.23 -35.29 24.98
C LEU A 38 -2.78 -36.52 24.20
N GLU A 39 -3.69 -37.45 23.91
CA GLU A 39 -3.43 -38.63 23.08
C GLU A 39 -3.32 -38.26 21.59
N LYS A 40 -4.08 -37.26 21.13
CA LYS A 40 -4.04 -36.78 19.75
C LYS A 40 -2.76 -36.00 19.48
N GLN A 41 -1.80 -36.66 18.85
CA GLN A 41 -0.64 -35.99 18.26
C GLN A 41 -1.03 -35.31 16.95
N HIS A 42 -0.81 -34.00 16.84
CA HIS A 42 -0.98 -33.30 15.58
C HIS A 42 0.34 -33.29 14.82
N GLN A 43 0.32 -33.78 13.58
CA GLN A 43 1.41 -33.60 12.63
C GLN A 43 1.20 -32.26 11.94
N SER A 44 1.98 -31.25 12.33
CA SER A 44 2.11 -30.01 11.57
C SER A 44 3.32 -30.15 10.65
N GLY A 45 3.20 -29.71 9.41
CA GLY A 45 3.98 -30.15 8.25
C GLY A 45 5.50 -29.92 8.23
N ASP A 46 6.16 -29.58 9.36
CA ASP A 46 7.62 -29.44 9.38
C ASP A 46 8.32 -29.65 10.75
N SER A 47 7.64 -30.16 11.79
CA SER A 47 8.33 -30.52 13.04
C SER A 47 7.57 -31.54 13.89
N SER A 48 8.33 -32.19 14.78
CA SER A 48 7.96 -33.24 15.75
C SER A 48 6.49 -33.28 16.19
N PRO A 49 5.92 -34.48 16.46
CA PRO A 49 4.53 -34.60 16.88
C PRO A 49 4.25 -33.78 18.14
N ARG A 50 3.40 -32.76 18.03
CA ARG A 50 3.01 -31.90 19.17
C ARG A 50 1.61 -32.29 19.64
N ARG A 51 1.46 -32.42 20.95
CA ARG A 51 0.15 -32.56 21.62
C ARG A 51 -0.49 -31.18 21.66
N LEU A 52 -1.76 -31.06 21.25
CA LEU A 52 -2.46 -29.78 21.17
C LEU A 52 -3.71 -29.80 22.04
N VAL A 53 -3.78 -28.86 22.98
CA VAL A 53 -4.95 -28.65 23.83
C VAL A 53 -5.69 -27.39 23.36
N PRO A 54 -6.97 -27.48 22.95
CA PRO A 54 -7.78 -26.32 22.61
C PRO A 54 -7.96 -25.36 23.79
N PHE A 55 -7.90 -24.05 23.53
CA PHE A 55 -8.06 -23.04 24.58
C PHE A 55 -9.44 -23.07 25.27
N ARG A 56 -10.45 -23.63 24.59
CA ARG A 56 -11.79 -23.85 25.16
C ARG A 56 -11.74 -24.74 26.40
N LEU A 57 -10.98 -25.85 26.35
CA LEU A 57 -10.87 -26.80 27.45
C LEU A 57 -10.15 -26.20 28.67
N ILE A 58 -9.12 -25.39 28.42
CA ILE A 58 -8.37 -24.68 29.47
C ILE A 58 -9.27 -23.66 30.17
N ARG A 59 -10.10 -22.95 29.41
CA ARG A 59 -11.08 -22.01 29.96
C ARG A 59 -12.13 -22.73 30.82
N ASP A 60 -12.61 -23.87 30.38
CA ASP A 60 -13.61 -24.64 31.12
C ASP A 60 -12.99 -25.23 32.40
N LEU A 61 -11.73 -25.68 32.35
CA LEU A 61 -10.95 -26.09 33.52
C LEU A 61 -10.78 -24.94 34.51
N HIS A 62 -10.42 -23.73 34.04
CA HIS A 62 -10.32 -22.55 34.88
C HIS A 62 -11.65 -22.19 35.57
N GLN A 63 -12.76 -22.25 34.84
CA GLN A 63 -14.09 -22.00 35.42
C GLN A 63 -14.45 -23.03 36.50
N HIS A 64 -14.03 -24.28 36.33
CA HIS A 64 -14.25 -25.32 37.33
C HIS A 64 -13.41 -25.13 38.59
N LEU A 65 -12.12 -24.82 38.46
CA LEU A 65 -11.24 -24.52 39.59
C LEU A 65 -11.76 -23.31 40.39
N ARG A 66 -12.20 -22.26 39.68
CA ARG A 66 -12.75 -21.06 40.31
C ARG A 66 -14.07 -21.29 41.03
N LYS A 67 -14.92 -22.21 40.55
CA LYS A 67 -16.20 -22.55 41.19
C LYS A 67 -16.04 -23.37 42.47
N ARG A 68 -14.89 -24.02 42.65
CA ARG A 68 -14.62 -24.89 43.81
C ARG A 68 -13.68 -24.25 44.84
N ASP A 69 -13.25 -23.01 44.62
CA ASP A 69 -12.20 -22.35 45.40
C ASP A 69 -10.98 -23.26 45.58
N SER A 70 -10.57 -23.93 44.50
CA SER A 70 -9.43 -24.84 44.49
C SER A 70 -8.15 -24.08 44.82
N THR A 71 -7.22 -24.73 45.53
CA THR A 71 -5.89 -24.15 45.83
C THR A 71 -4.94 -24.14 44.63
N LEU A 72 -5.31 -24.83 43.55
CA LEU A 72 -4.52 -24.93 42.32
C LEU A 72 -4.78 -23.74 41.41
N TYR A 73 -3.73 -23.00 41.08
CA TYR A 73 -3.83 -21.88 40.15
C TYR A 73 -3.57 -22.31 38.71
N LEU A 74 -4.35 -21.76 37.78
CA LEU A 74 -4.21 -22.06 36.35
C LEU A 74 -2.80 -21.73 35.81
N HIS A 75 -2.19 -20.65 36.29
CA HIS A 75 -0.87 -20.23 35.80
C HIS A 75 0.24 -21.21 36.21
N GLU A 76 0.10 -21.90 37.35
CA GLU A 76 1.02 -22.95 37.80
C GLU A 76 0.87 -24.22 36.92
N LEU A 77 -0.37 -24.57 36.56
CA LEU A 77 -0.65 -25.68 35.65
C LEU A 77 -0.17 -25.42 34.22
N LEU A 78 -0.19 -24.16 33.80
CA LEU A 78 0.29 -23.71 32.48
C LEU A 78 1.79 -23.42 32.45
N GLU A 79 2.50 -23.62 33.56
CA GLU A 79 3.95 -23.44 33.62
C GLU A 79 4.66 -24.41 32.64
N GLY A 80 5.48 -23.84 31.74
CA GLY A 80 6.16 -24.59 30.69
C GLY A 80 5.28 -24.98 29.49
N SER A 81 4.09 -24.39 29.35
CA SER A 81 3.26 -24.53 28.15
C SER A 81 3.60 -23.50 27.08
N GLU A 82 3.50 -23.88 25.80
CA GLU A 82 3.80 -23.01 24.66
C GLU A 82 2.54 -22.73 23.84
N PHE A 83 2.42 -21.51 23.30
CA PHE A 83 1.33 -21.17 22.40
C PHE A 83 1.55 -21.79 21.01
N TYR A 84 0.56 -22.50 20.49
CA TYR A 84 0.61 -22.99 19.12
C TYR A 84 0.10 -21.92 18.16
N LEU A 85 1.00 -21.40 17.34
CA LEU A 85 0.64 -20.54 16.22
C LEU A 85 0.64 -21.38 14.93
N PRO A 86 -0.53 -21.67 14.33
CA PRO A 86 -0.57 -22.40 13.07
C PRO A 86 0.19 -21.61 12.01
N GLU A 87 1.11 -22.28 11.32
CA GLU A 87 1.84 -21.67 10.23
C GLU A 87 0.88 -21.39 9.07
N VAL A 88 0.87 -20.13 8.63
CA VAL A 88 0.04 -19.71 7.50
C VAL A 88 0.68 -20.27 6.23
N VAL A 89 0.02 -21.25 5.61
CA VAL A 89 0.44 -21.80 4.31
C VAL A 89 0.38 -20.65 3.29
N LYS A 90 1.55 -20.23 2.82
CA LYS A 90 1.65 -19.22 1.78
C LYS A 90 1.23 -19.85 0.45
N PRO A 91 0.31 -19.25 -0.32
CA PRO A 91 -0.06 -19.78 -1.62
C PRO A 91 1.15 -19.83 -2.56
N PRO A 92 1.19 -20.80 -3.50
CA PRO A 92 2.28 -20.91 -4.46
C PRO A 92 2.38 -19.63 -5.29
N ARG A 93 3.60 -19.15 -5.51
CA ARG A 93 3.83 -17.92 -6.28
C ARG A 93 3.56 -18.17 -7.77
N ASN A 94 2.82 -17.27 -8.39
CA ASN A 94 2.59 -17.29 -9.84
C ASN A 94 3.93 -17.04 -10.58
N PRO A 95 4.34 -17.91 -11.53
CA PRO A 95 5.61 -17.78 -12.25
C PRO A 95 5.74 -16.47 -13.03
N GLU A 96 4.64 -15.92 -13.55
CA GLU A 96 4.67 -14.64 -14.27
C GLU A 96 5.04 -13.47 -13.35
N LEU A 97 4.53 -13.47 -12.12
CA LEU A 97 4.84 -12.43 -11.14
C LEU A 97 6.29 -12.53 -10.66
N VAL A 98 6.81 -13.75 -10.51
CA VAL A 98 8.22 -13.97 -10.16
C VAL A 98 9.14 -13.44 -11.27
N ALA A 99 8.84 -13.77 -12.54
CA ALA A 99 9.61 -13.25 -13.66
C ALA A 99 9.58 -11.71 -13.75
N ARG A 100 8.43 -11.08 -13.43
CA ARG A 100 8.35 -9.61 -13.36
C ARG A 100 9.19 -9.05 -12.22
N LEU A 101 9.16 -9.68 -11.04
CA LEU A 101 9.97 -9.25 -9.90
C LEU A 101 11.47 -9.37 -10.18
N GLU A 102 11.90 -10.44 -10.85
CA GLU A 102 13.29 -10.60 -11.28
C GLU A 102 13.71 -9.51 -12.26
N LYS A 103 12.86 -9.18 -13.24
CA LYS A 103 13.10 -8.05 -14.16
C LYS A 103 13.25 -6.73 -13.41
N ILE A 104 12.32 -6.42 -12.49
CA ILE A 104 12.37 -5.18 -11.69
C ILE A 104 13.64 -5.15 -10.82
N LYS A 105 14.02 -6.28 -10.22
CA LYS A 105 15.23 -6.39 -9.39
C LYS A 105 16.49 -6.12 -10.21
N ILE A 106 16.56 -6.66 -11.43
CA ILE A 106 17.67 -6.40 -12.36
C ILE A 106 17.69 -4.92 -12.76
N GLN A 107 16.54 -4.32 -13.06
CA GLN A 107 16.44 -2.90 -13.42
C GLN A 107 16.94 -1.99 -12.30
N LEU A 108 16.44 -2.20 -11.07
CA LEU A 108 16.86 -1.43 -9.89
C LEU A 108 18.36 -1.60 -9.62
N ALA A 109 18.89 -2.81 -9.73
CA ALA A 109 20.32 -3.07 -9.56
C ALA A 109 21.16 -2.34 -10.63
N ASN A 110 20.69 -2.29 -11.87
CA ASN A 110 21.37 -1.57 -12.95
C ASN A 110 21.30 -0.06 -12.77
N GLU A 111 20.17 0.49 -12.32
CA GLU A 111 20.03 1.91 -12.00
C GLU A 111 20.95 2.30 -10.84
N GLU A 112 20.99 1.48 -9.79
CA GLU A 112 21.87 1.66 -8.65
C GLU A 112 23.34 1.60 -9.07
N TYR A 113 23.72 0.61 -9.88
CA TYR A 113 25.07 0.50 -10.43
C TYR A 113 25.46 1.78 -11.20
N LYS A 114 24.61 2.23 -12.12
CA LYS A 114 24.83 3.47 -12.88
C LYS A 114 24.96 4.69 -11.98
N ARG A 115 24.17 4.79 -10.91
CA ARG A 115 24.25 5.88 -9.94
C ARG A 115 25.62 5.90 -9.25
N ILE A 116 26.10 4.74 -8.80
CA ILE A 116 27.39 4.61 -8.11
C ILE A 116 28.56 4.87 -9.07
N THR A 117 28.50 4.36 -10.30
CA THR A 117 29.59 4.50 -11.28
C THR A 117 29.55 5.80 -12.09
N ARG A 118 28.55 6.66 -11.86
CA ARG A 118 28.35 7.92 -12.59
C ARG A 118 29.58 8.82 -12.59
N ASN A 119 30.32 8.85 -11.49
CA ASN A 119 31.49 9.71 -11.31
C ASN A 119 32.77 9.14 -11.93
N VAL A 120 32.78 7.85 -12.27
CA VAL A 120 33.93 7.16 -12.86
C VAL A 120 33.86 7.21 -14.39
N THR A 121 32.65 7.25 -14.95
CA THR A 121 32.43 7.36 -16.40
C THR A 121 32.29 8.82 -16.80
N CYS A 122 33.40 9.49 -17.08
CA CYS A 122 33.42 10.87 -17.60
C CYS A 122 32.72 11.05 -18.97
N GLN A 123 32.23 9.96 -19.57
CA GLN A 123 31.62 9.93 -20.91
C GLN A 123 30.10 10.24 -20.88
N ASP A 124 29.42 10.11 -19.74
CA ASP A 124 27.96 10.25 -19.62
C ASP A 124 27.49 11.72 -19.45
N SER A 125 28.41 12.63 -19.13
CA SER A 125 28.14 14.07 -18.95
C SER A 125 27.64 14.78 -20.22
N ARG A 126 27.68 14.11 -21.38
CA ARG A 126 27.15 14.66 -22.65
C ARG A 126 25.74 14.19 -23.01
N HIS A 127 25.18 13.16 -22.35
CA HIS A 127 23.88 12.60 -22.74
C HIS A 127 22.93 12.26 -21.57
N GLY A 128 23.37 12.29 -20.31
CA GLY A 128 22.61 11.81 -19.15
C GLY A 128 21.76 12.83 -18.37
N GLY A 129 21.46 14.00 -18.94
CA GLY A 129 20.64 15.04 -18.28
C GLY A 129 19.13 14.81 -18.36
N THR A 130 18.67 13.90 -19.22
CA THR A 130 17.28 13.92 -19.70
C THR A 130 16.25 13.44 -18.69
N LEU A 131 16.42 12.42 -17.84
CA LEU A 131 15.25 11.91 -17.08
C LEU A 131 14.77 12.81 -15.93
N SER A 132 15.69 13.46 -15.20
CA SER A 132 15.35 14.44 -14.15
C SER A 132 14.89 15.77 -14.75
N ASP A 133 15.50 16.17 -15.86
CA ASP A 133 15.12 17.37 -16.61
C ASP A 133 13.82 17.18 -17.39
N LEU A 134 13.51 15.96 -17.84
CA LEU A 134 12.23 15.58 -18.46
C LEU A 134 11.11 15.58 -17.44
N GLY A 135 11.34 15.11 -16.20
CA GLY A 135 10.35 15.17 -15.12
C GLY A 135 9.97 16.60 -14.72
N LYS A 136 10.96 17.51 -14.73
CA LYS A 136 10.74 18.95 -14.52
C LYS A 136 10.15 19.63 -15.76
N GLN A 137 10.61 19.27 -16.96
CA GLN A 137 10.07 19.73 -18.24
C GLN A 137 8.62 19.30 -18.42
N VAL A 138 8.21 18.07 -18.13
CA VAL A 138 6.80 17.69 -18.29
C VAL A 138 5.87 18.45 -17.35
N ARG A 139 6.38 18.99 -16.24
CA ARG A 139 5.60 19.87 -15.35
C ARG A 139 5.54 21.29 -15.88
N SER A 140 6.65 21.87 -16.35
CA SER A 140 6.68 23.22 -16.93
C SER A 140 6.01 23.29 -18.31
N VAL A 141 6.19 22.26 -19.14
CA VAL A 141 5.56 22.12 -20.46
C VAL A 141 4.04 21.99 -20.32
N LYS A 142 3.52 21.27 -19.32
CA LYS A 142 2.07 21.20 -19.10
C LYS A 142 1.44 22.57 -18.85
N ALA A 143 2.07 23.39 -17.99
CA ALA A 143 1.60 24.74 -17.72
C ALA A 143 1.68 25.62 -18.99
N LEU A 144 2.83 25.60 -19.67
CA LEU A 144 3.03 26.36 -20.91
C LEU A 144 2.02 25.98 -22.02
N VAL A 145 1.76 24.68 -22.20
CA VAL A 145 0.79 24.19 -23.19
C VAL A 145 -0.63 24.65 -22.85
N ILE A 146 -1.02 24.62 -21.58
CA ILE A 146 -2.34 25.11 -21.14
C ILE A 146 -2.47 26.62 -21.41
N THR A 147 -1.43 27.40 -21.13
CA THR A 147 -1.43 28.85 -21.38
C THR A 147 -1.51 29.20 -22.86
N ILE A 148 -0.72 28.52 -23.71
CA ILE A 148 -0.77 28.72 -25.17
C ILE A 148 -2.15 28.32 -25.72
N PHE A 149 -2.72 27.21 -25.22
CA PHE A 149 -4.05 26.78 -25.63
C PHE A 149 -5.12 27.81 -25.25
N ASN A 150 -5.06 28.35 -24.03
CA ASN A 150 -6.00 29.39 -23.59
C ASN A 150 -5.90 30.64 -24.47
N PHE A 151 -4.69 31.09 -24.81
CA PHE A 151 -4.44 32.20 -25.73
C PHE A 151 -5.04 31.97 -27.13
N ILE A 152 -4.88 30.76 -27.68
CA ILE A 152 -5.44 30.45 -29.00
C ILE A 152 -6.98 30.48 -28.94
N VAL A 153 -7.56 29.89 -27.88
CA VAL A 153 -9.01 29.85 -27.69
C VAL A 153 -9.59 31.25 -27.55
N THR A 154 -8.95 32.15 -26.79
CA THR A 154 -9.42 33.53 -26.58
C THR A 154 -9.34 34.37 -27.85
N VAL A 155 -8.25 34.27 -28.63
CA VAL A 155 -8.11 34.97 -29.91
C VAL A 155 -9.12 34.46 -30.95
N VAL A 156 -9.31 33.14 -31.05
CA VAL A 156 -10.29 32.55 -31.98
C VAL A 156 -11.72 32.91 -31.57
N ALA A 157 -12.04 32.87 -30.28
CA ALA A 157 -13.34 33.29 -29.78
C ALA A 157 -13.61 34.78 -30.04
N ALA A 158 -12.62 35.65 -29.80
CA ALA A 158 -12.74 37.08 -30.08
C ALA A 158 -12.96 37.35 -31.58
N PHE A 159 -12.23 36.64 -32.45
CA PHE A 159 -12.41 36.73 -33.90
C PHE A 159 -13.82 36.28 -34.32
N ALA A 160 -14.27 35.12 -33.84
CA ALA A 160 -15.60 34.59 -34.18
C ALA A 160 -16.72 35.51 -33.68
N CYS A 161 -16.62 36.00 -32.44
CA CYS A 161 -17.56 36.96 -31.86
C CYS A 161 -17.60 38.28 -32.64
N ALA A 162 -16.44 38.83 -33.00
CA ALA A 162 -16.36 40.06 -33.77
C ALA A 162 -16.86 39.88 -35.21
N TYR A 163 -16.60 38.73 -35.85
CA TYR A 163 -17.10 38.42 -37.18
C TYR A 163 -18.62 38.27 -37.21
N LEU A 164 -19.19 37.54 -36.25
CA LEU A 164 -20.65 37.40 -36.11
C LEU A 164 -21.31 38.73 -35.73
N GLY A 165 -20.71 39.49 -34.80
CA GLY A 165 -21.20 40.81 -34.40
C GLY A 165 -21.13 41.85 -35.52
N SER A 166 -20.09 41.79 -36.35
CA SER A 166 -19.92 42.66 -37.51
C SER A 166 -20.99 42.46 -38.59
N GLN A 167 -21.70 41.31 -38.60
CA GLN A 167 -22.83 41.09 -39.51
C GLN A 167 -23.95 42.13 -39.34
N TYR A 168 -24.09 42.70 -38.14
CA TYR A 168 -25.10 43.72 -37.84
C TYR A 168 -24.70 45.15 -38.25
N ILE A 169 -23.40 45.39 -38.45
CA ILE A 169 -22.86 46.75 -38.73
C ILE A 169 -22.43 46.89 -40.19
N PHE A 170 -21.84 45.84 -40.77
CA PHE A 170 -21.30 45.85 -42.13
C PHE A 170 -21.99 44.81 -43.01
N THR A 171 -22.30 45.14 -44.26
CA THR A 171 -22.94 44.23 -45.23
C THR A 171 -21.93 43.42 -46.04
N GLU A 172 -20.74 43.99 -46.29
CA GLU A 172 -19.70 43.42 -47.15
C GLU A 172 -18.81 42.41 -46.41
N MET A 173 -18.60 41.23 -46.98
CA MET A 173 -17.82 40.14 -46.36
C MET A 173 -16.37 40.55 -46.06
N ALA A 174 -15.74 41.32 -46.96
CA ALA A 174 -14.36 41.79 -46.76
C ALA A 174 -14.22 42.71 -45.54
N SER A 175 -15.17 43.64 -45.36
CA SER A 175 -15.17 44.56 -44.23
C SER A 175 -15.41 43.87 -42.87
N ARG A 176 -16.23 42.79 -42.88
CA ARG A 176 -16.49 41.97 -41.67
C ARG A 176 -15.24 41.25 -41.19
N VAL A 177 -14.50 40.63 -42.13
CA VAL A 177 -13.24 39.95 -41.81
C VAL A 177 -12.19 40.94 -41.33
N LEU A 178 -12.09 42.11 -41.98
CA LEU A 178 -11.14 43.15 -41.59
C LEU A 178 -11.41 43.66 -40.17
N ALA A 179 -12.68 43.96 -39.85
CA ALA A 179 -13.08 44.42 -38.53
C ALA A 179 -12.82 43.35 -37.45
N ALA A 180 -13.16 42.09 -37.73
CA ALA A 180 -12.91 40.99 -36.81
C ALA A 180 -11.41 40.76 -36.56
N LEU A 181 -10.58 40.94 -37.57
CA LEU A 181 -9.13 40.80 -37.48
C LEU A 181 -8.51 41.92 -36.62
N ILE A 182 -8.98 43.17 -36.77
CA ILE A 182 -8.52 44.29 -35.93
C ILE A 182 -8.86 44.04 -34.46
N VAL A 183 -10.10 43.62 -34.17
CA VAL A 183 -10.53 43.31 -32.79
C VAL A 183 -9.72 42.14 -32.21
N ALA A 184 -9.57 41.04 -32.96
CA ALA A 184 -8.77 39.90 -32.55
C ALA A 184 -7.31 40.27 -32.28
N SER A 185 -6.73 41.17 -33.08
CA SER A 185 -5.37 41.67 -32.87
C SER A 185 -5.22 42.45 -31.57
N VAL A 186 -6.20 43.30 -31.23
CA VAL A 186 -6.16 44.08 -29.97
C VAL A 186 -6.29 43.14 -28.76
N VAL A 187 -7.20 42.17 -28.82
CA VAL A 187 -7.39 41.18 -27.75
C VAL A 187 -6.16 40.29 -27.61
N GLY A 188 -5.55 39.85 -28.71
CA GLY A 188 -4.33 39.07 -28.68
C GLY A 188 -3.15 39.83 -28.05
N LEU A 189 -2.99 41.12 -28.33
CA LEU A 189 -1.97 41.95 -27.68
C LEU A 189 -2.23 42.12 -26.17
N ALA A 190 -3.50 42.29 -25.77
CA ALA A 190 -3.87 42.39 -24.36
C ALA A 190 -3.59 41.08 -23.59
N GLU A 191 -3.96 39.93 -24.15
CA GLU A 191 -3.67 38.63 -23.55
C GLU A 191 -2.17 38.34 -23.50
N LEU A 192 -1.42 38.66 -24.56
CA LEU A 192 0.04 38.51 -24.60
C LEU A 192 0.71 39.35 -23.50
N TYR A 193 0.26 40.58 -23.30
CA TYR A 193 0.75 41.46 -22.24
C TYR A 193 0.48 40.87 -20.84
N VAL A 194 -0.73 40.36 -20.60
CA VAL A 194 -1.10 39.71 -19.34
C VAL A 194 -0.25 38.46 -19.09
N MET A 195 -0.02 37.64 -20.11
CA MET A 195 0.81 36.45 -20.02
C MET A 195 2.26 36.78 -19.68
N VAL A 196 2.86 37.75 -20.36
CA VAL A 196 4.25 38.20 -20.09
C VAL A 196 4.37 38.71 -18.66
N ARG A 197 3.42 39.53 -18.21
CA ARG A 197 3.40 40.08 -16.86
C ARG A 197 3.17 39.00 -15.79
N ALA A 198 2.34 38.00 -16.05
CA ALA A 198 2.14 36.87 -15.15
C ALA A 198 3.42 36.03 -15.00
N MET A 199 4.15 35.81 -16.10
CA MET A 199 5.44 35.12 -16.08
C MET A 199 6.51 35.92 -15.34
N GLU A 200 6.58 37.24 -15.52
CA GLU A 200 7.51 38.11 -14.77
C GLU A 200 7.17 38.16 -13.26
N GLY A 201 5.88 38.09 -12.91
CA GLY A 201 5.42 38.05 -11.52
C GLY A 201 5.82 36.77 -10.77
N GLU A 202 5.77 35.60 -11.42
CA GLU A 202 6.25 34.34 -10.83
C GLU A 202 7.77 34.32 -10.60
N LEU A 203 8.53 35.15 -11.33
CA LEU A 203 9.98 35.33 -11.14
C LEU A 203 10.34 36.33 -10.02
N GLY A 204 9.39 37.12 -9.53
CA GLY A 204 9.60 38.13 -8.49
C GLY A 204 9.35 37.64 -7.04
N GLU A 205 8.81 36.43 -6.87
CA GLU A 205 8.55 35.80 -5.55
C GLU A 205 9.51 34.63 -5.22
N LEU A 206 10.64 34.53 -5.93
CA LEU A 206 11.75 33.61 -5.61
C LEU A 206 12.99 34.38 -5.13
#